data_AF-A0A5E4HV69-F1
#
_entry.id   AF-A0A5E4HV69-F1
#
_cell.length_a   1.000
_cell.length_b   1.000
_cell.length_c   1.000
_cell.angle_alpha   90.00
_cell.angle_beta   90.00
_cell.angle_gamma   90.00
#
_symmetry.space_group_name_H-M   'P 1'
#
loop_
_entity.id
_entity.type
_entity.pdbx_description
1 polymer ?
#
loop_
_entity_poly.entity_id
_entity_poly.type
_entity_poly.pdbx_seq_one_letter_code
_entity_poly.pdbx_strand_id
1 'polypeptide(L)' 'MKTREFKITTDGKEIATIECTDDGFNVKCTEECAKMCKDFKGCC' A
#
# COMPACT_ATOMS: atom_id res chain seq x y z
N MET A 1 -11.56 18.20 -4.14
CA MET A 1 -11.28 16.83 -3.66
C MET A 1 -9.99 16.87 -2.88
N LYS A 2 -9.99 16.41 -1.62
CA LYS A 2 -8.77 16.36 -0.79
C LYS A 2 -8.27 14.92 -0.78
N THR A 3 -7.46 14.57 -1.76
CA THR A 3 -6.73 13.30 -1.74
C THR A 3 -5.61 13.37 -0.71
N ARG A 4 -5.57 12.39 0.21
CA ARG A 4 -4.44 12.20 1.12
C ARG A 4 -3.67 10.97 0.70
N GLU A 5 -2.38 11.12 0.45
CA GLU A 5 -1.50 10.04 0.04
C GLU A 5 -0.60 9.64 1.21
N PHE A 6 -0.56 8.35 1.52
CA PHE A 6 0.28 7.76 2.55
C PHE A 6 1.21 6.74 1.91
N LYS A 7 2.51 6.92 2.10
CA LYS A 7 3.54 6.02 1.60
C LYS A 7 3.94 5.07 2.71
N ILE A 8 3.83 3.77 2.45
CA ILE A 8 4.33 2.72 3.31
C ILE A 8 5.75 2.41 2.86
N THR A 9 6.71 2.63 3.76
CA THR A 9 8.10 2.30 3.55
C THR A 9 8.56 1.21 4.52
N THR A 10 9.33 0.24 4.03
CA THR A 10 10.06 -0.74 4.85
C THR A 10 11.52 -0.71 4.43
N ASP A 11 12.45 -0.79 5.39
CA ASP A 11 13.90 -0.78 5.11
C ASP A 11 14.36 0.40 4.24
N GLY A 12 13.68 1.55 4.37
CA GLY A 12 13.95 2.75 3.56
C GLY A 12 13.44 2.71 2.12
N LYS A 13 12.72 1.65 1.71
CA LYS A 13 12.08 1.51 0.40
C LYS A 13 10.58 1.67 0.49
N GLU A 14 9.99 2.37 -0.47
CA GLU A 14 8.53 2.45 -0.61
C GLU A 14 7.99 1.12 -1.17
N ILE A 15 7.07 0.50 -0.42
CA ILE A 15 6.46 -0.79 -0.78
C ILE A 15 4.98 -0.67 -1.12
N ALA A 16 4.29 0.35 -0.63
CA ALA A 16 2.91 0.60 -1.01
C ALA A 16 2.55 2.08 -0.84
N THR A 17 1.53 2.50 -1.58
CA THR A 17 0.97 3.85 -1.49
C THR A 17 -0.53 3.74 -1.31
N ILE A 18 -1.05 4.31 -0.22
CA ILE A 18 -2.47 4.40 0.09
C ILE A 18 -2.96 5.79 -0.27
N GLU A 19 -3.89 5.86 -1.19
CA GLU A 19 -4.58 7.09 -1.59
C GLU A 19 -5.98 7.09 -0.99
N CYS A 20 -6.23 7.97 -0.03
CA CYS A 20 -7.56 8.19 0.52
C CYS A 20 -8.30 9.22 -0.34
N THR A 21 -9.45 8.83 -0.87
CA THR A 21 -10.41 9.67 -1.59
C THR A 21 -11.69 9.80 -0.76
N ASP A 22 -12.59 10.71 -1.14
CA ASP A 22 -13.90 10.83 -0.47
C ASP A 22 -14.77 9.57 -0.68
N ASP A 23 -14.54 8.81 -1.76
CA ASP A 23 -15.24 7.57 -2.10
C ASP A 23 -14.63 6.30 -1.45
N GLY A 24 -13.47 6.41 -0.79
CA GLY A 24 -12.81 5.28 -0.15
C GLY A 24 -11.29 5.38 -0.08
N PHE A 25 -10.62 4.24 -0.18
CA PHE A 25 -9.16 4.19 -0.22
C PHE A 25 -8.69 3.24 -1.32
N ASN A 26 -7.66 3.66 -2.05
CA ASN A 26 -6.97 2.84 -3.02
C ASN A 26 -5.59 2.48 -2.48
N VAL A 27 -5.25 1.20 -2.50
CA VAL A 27 -3.91 0.71 -2.11
C VAL A 27 -3.17 0.26 -3.36
N LYS A 28 -2.06 0.94 -3.68
CA LYS A 28 -1.13 0.56 -4.73
C LYS A 28 0.05 -0.16 -4.09
N CYS A 29 0.06 -1.48 -4.14
CA CYS A 29 1.19 -2.30 -3.67
C CYS A 29 2.23 -2.48 -4.78
N THR A 30 3.51 -2.39 -4.45
CA THR A 30 4.59 -2.79 -5.36
C THR A 30 4.68 -4.32 -5.44
N GLU A 31 5.43 -4.85 -6.42
CA GLU A 31 5.69 -6.29 -6.50
C GLU A 31 6.37 -6.84 -5.23
N GLU A 32 7.22 -6.05 -4.56
CA GLU A 32 7.81 -6.43 -3.28
C GLU A 32 6.74 -6.56 -2.19
N CYS A 33 5.79 -5.62 -2.11
CA CYS A 33 4.66 -5.73 -1.19
C CYS A 33 3.76 -6.92 -1.51
N ALA A 34 3.50 -7.20 -2.78
CA ALA A 34 2.72 -8.38 -3.18
C ALA A 34 3.42 -9.69 -2.80
N LYS A 35 4.75 -9.76 -2.90
CA LYS A 35 5.53 -10.91 -2.43
C LYS A 35 5.49 -11.04 -0.91
N MET A 36 5.63 -9.93 -0.18
CA MET A 36 5.49 -9.92 1.28
C MET A 36 4.09 -10.36 1.71
N CYS A 37 3.03 -9.90 1.06
CA CYS A 37 1.66 -10.33 1.32
C CYS A 37 1.44 -11.81 1.00
N LYS A 38 2.08 -12.37 -0.03
CA LYS A 38 2.01 -13.82 -0.31
C LYS A 38 2.71 -14.67 0.74
N ASP A 39 3.83 -14.19 1.28
CA ASP A 39 4.56 -14.87 2.36
C ASP A 39 3.81 -14.76 3.69
N PHE A 40 3.11 -13.64 3.90
CA PHE A 40 2.21 -13.44 5.01
C PHE A 40 0.89 -14.18 4.74
N LYS A 41 0.75 -15.40 5.30
CA LYS A 41 -0.46 -16.27 5.24
C LYS A 41 -1.81 -15.63 5.71
N GLY A 42 -1.90 -14.31 5.83
CA GLY A 42 -3.11 -13.56 6.16
C GLY A 42 -3.38 -12.34 5.29
N CYS A 43 -2.69 -12.14 4.15
CA CYS A 43 -2.98 -11.03 3.23
C CYS A 43 -3.59 -11.53 1.91
N CYS A 44 -4.91 -11.31 1.80
CA CYS A 44 -5.83 -11.63 0.68
C CYS A 44 -5.89 -13.10 0.23
#